data_AF-I8WRT5-F1
#
_entry.id   AF-I8WRT5-F1
#
_cell.length_a   1.000
_cell.length_b   1.000
_cell.length_c   1.000
_cell.angle_alpha   90.00
_cell.angle_beta   90.00
_cell.angle_gamma   90.00
#
_symmetry.space_group_name_H-M   'P 1'
#
loop_
_entity.id
_entity.type
_entity.pdbx_description
1 polymer ?
#
loop_
_entity_poly.entity_id
_entity_poly.type
_entity_poly.pdbx_seq_one_letter_code
_entity_poly.pdbx_strand_id
1 'polypeptide(L)' 'MIDEVIMPRDTRYKLIQALEMCHNKNQSNPPKKHGNMPL' A
#
# COMPACT_ATOMS: atom_id res chain seq x y z
N MET A 1 -6.13 5.83 -10.87
CA MET A 1 -5.86 4.78 -11.86
C MET A 1 -5.96 3.45 -11.14
N ILE A 2 -6.51 2.43 -11.78
CA ILE A 2 -6.63 1.08 -11.19
C ILE A 2 -5.52 0.23 -11.78
N ASP A 3 -4.78 -0.49 -10.93
CA ASP A 3 -3.66 -1.34 -11.37
C ASP A 3 -4.15 -2.60 -12.09
N GLU A 4 -5.20 -3.26 -11.58
CA GLU A 4 -5.75 -4.49 -12.17
C GLU A 4 -7.22 -4.72 -11.77
N VAL A 5 -8.01 -5.33 -12.65
CA VAL A 5 -9.36 -5.88 -12.33
C VAL A 5 -9.24 -7.39 -12.26
N ILE A 6 -9.54 -7.98 -11.09
CA ILE A 6 -9.35 -9.41 -10.81
C ILE A 6 -10.66 -10.13 -10.48
N MET A 7 -10.68 -11.46 -10.58
CA MET A 7 -11.80 -12.26 -10.12
C MET A 7 -11.84 -12.32 -8.58
N PRO A 8 -13.02 -12.39 -7.94
CA PRO A 8 -13.13 -12.39 -6.47
C PRO A 8 -12.33 -13.50 -5.76
N ARG A 9 -12.16 -14.65 -6.41
CA ARG A 9 -11.39 -15.79 -5.86
C ARG A 9 -9.88 -15.55 -5.83
N ASP A 10 -9.37 -14.65 -6.66
CA ASP A 10 -7.93 -14.41 -6.80
C ASP A 10 -7.41 -13.40 -5.77
N THR A 11 -8.31 -12.71 -5.06
CA THR A 11 -7.98 -11.64 -4.10
C THR A 11 -6.98 -12.10 -3.04
N ARG A 12 -7.17 -13.27 -2.43
CA ARG A 12 -6.25 -13.76 -1.38
C ARG A 12 -4.84 -13.97 -1.92
N TYR A 13 -4.71 -14.59 -3.08
CA TYR A 13 -3.42 -14.87 -3.71
C TYR A 13 -2.69 -13.58 -4.09
N LYS A 14 -3.40 -12.65 -4.75
CA LYS A 14 -2.86 -11.34 -5.15
C LYS A 14 -2.41 -10.51 -3.94
N LEU A 15 -3.16 -10.54 -2.84
CA LEU A 15 -2.79 -9.86 -1.61
C LEU A 15 -1.49 -10.41 -1.00
N ILE A 16 -1.32 -11.74 -0.97
CA ILE A 16 -0.10 -12.36 -0.45
C ILE A 16 1.11 -11.89 -1.26
N GLN A 17 1.04 -11.94 -2.60
CA GLN A 17 2.13 -11.48 -3.46
C GLN A 17 2.44 -10.00 -3.27
N ALA A 18 1.42 -9.16 -3.21
CA ALA A 18 1.61 -7.71 -3.02
C ALA A 18 2.28 -7.40 -1.69
N LEU A 19 1.89 -8.10 -0.62
CA LEU A 19 2.49 -7.94 0.71
C LEU A 19 3.95 -8.43 0.75
N GLU A 20 4.25 -9.58 0.14
CA GLU A 20 5.63 -10.08 0.01
C GLU A 20 6.51 -9.08 -0.75
N MET A 21 6.03 -8.55 -1.87
CA MET A 21 6.74 -7.52 -2.64
C MET A 21 6.97 -6.24 -1.82
N CYS A 22 5.99 -5.82 -1.01
CA CYS A 22 6.08 -4.59 -0.23
C CYS A 22 6.82 -4.75 1.11
N HIS A 23 7.27 -5.96 1.45
CA HIS A 23 7.80 -6.28 2.79
C HIS A 23 8.94 -5.36 3.23
N ASN A 24 9.81 -4.95 2.30
CA ASN A 24 10.97 -4.10 2.58
C ASN A 24 10.80 -2.65 2.12
N LYS A 25 9.56 -2.18 1.91
CA LYS A 25 9.30 -0.80 1.46
C LYS A 25 9.70 0.18 2.56
N ASN A 26 10.68 1.04 2.26
CA ASN A 26 11.12 2.12 3.14
C ASN A 26 10.87 3.48 2.47
N GLN A 27 10.14 4.36 3.15
CA GLN A 27 9.86 5.71 2.69
C GLN A 27 9.94 6.68 3.87
N SER A 28 10.62 7.80 3.68
CA SER A 28 10.68 8.90 4.64
C SER A 28 9.90 10.11 4.13
N ASN A 29 9.36 10.88 5.08
CA ASN A 29 8.75 12.19 4.80
C ASN A 29 9.72 13.31 5.21
N PRO A 30 9.59 14.53 4.64
CA PRO A 30 10.36 15.69 5.09
C PRO A 30 10.17 15.96 6.60
N PRO A 31 11.19 16.51 7.29
CA PRO A 31 11.12 16.74 8.73
C PRO A 31 10.05 17.78 9.08
N LYS A 32 9.18 17.43 10.03
CA LYS A 32 8.09 18.29 10.54
C LYS A 32 7.76 17.93 11.99
N LYS A 33 7.23 18.89 12.77
CA LYS A 33 6.77 18.62 14.15
C LYS A 33 5.57 17.67 14.19
N HIS A 34 4.59 17.86 13.31
CA HIS A 34 3.42 17.00 13.13
C HIS A 34 2.78 17.26 11.75
N GLY A 35 1.83 16.41 11.36
CA GLY A 35 0.94 16.71 10.22
C GLY A 35 -0.09 17.79 10.57
N ASN A 36 -0.80 18.28 9.55
CA ASN A 36 -1.97 19.15 9.70
C ASN A 36 -3.21 18.40 9.19
N MET A 37 -3.64 17.36 9.90
CA MET A 37 -4.84 16.60 9.54
C MET A 37 -6.06 17.50 9.76
N PRO A 38 -6.92 17.71 8.75
CA PRO A 38 -8.17 18.46 8.93
C PRO A 38 -9.03 17.82 10.02
N LEU A 39 -9.66 18.67 10.83
CA LEU A 39 -10.64 18.28 11.85
C LEU A 39 -12.06 18.49 11.32
#